data_AF-A0A2X2DMA5-F1
#
_entry.id   AF-A0A2X2DMA5-F1
#
_cell.length_a   1.000
_cell.length_b   1.000
_cell.length_c   1.000
_cell.angle_alpha   90.00
_cell.angle_beta   90.00
_cell.angle_gamma   90.00
#
_symmetry.space_group_name_H-M   'P 1'
#
loop_
_entity.id
_entity.type
_entity.pdbx_description
1 polymer ?
#
loop_
_entity_poly.entity_id
_entity_poly.type
_entity_poly.pdbx_seq_one_letter_code
_entity_poly.pdbx_strand_id
1 'polypeptide(L)'
;MRYTLEGKPIGHKVPYLQGPGKIHFNCRSTETLVTKSWRELGIDLDEMDAGTRASMDGQVPADTNFLDWIQRQPEWRQRQVFGETRFRLMKEGGMHPSEFYTDKGEFISLERLREIDGHAFREAGYS
;
A
#
# COMPACT_ATOMS: atom_id res chain seq x y z
N MET A 1 -5.96 24.05 14.14
CA MET A 1 -5.30 25.21 14.76
C MET A 1 -3.90 25.28 14.20
N ARG A 2 -3.40 26.48 13.88
CA ARG A 2 -2.06 26.66 13.29
C ARG A 2 -1.31 27.68 14.13
N TYR A 3 -0.01 27.49 14.26
CA TYR A 3 0.86 28.37 15.04
C TYR A 3 2.05 28.81 14.18
N THR A 4 2.58 30.00 14.45
CA THR A 4 3.88 30.41 13.91
C THR A 4 5.01 29.61 14.57
N LEU A 5 6.25 29.72 14.07
CA LEU A 5 7.42 29.08 14.69
C LEU A 5 7.68 29.60 16.12
N GLU A 6 7.25 30.82 16.44
CA GLU A 6 7.30 31.41 17.77
C GLU A 6 6.10 31.03 18.65
N GLY A 7 5.26 30.09 18.20
CA GLY A 7 4.09 29.62 18.94
C GLY A 7 2.90 30.58 18.95
N LYS A 8 2.84 31.58 18.05
CA LYS A 8 1.72 32.52 18.00
C LYS A 8 0.53 31.92 17.24
N PRO A 9 -0.70 32.00 17.78
CA PRO A 9 -1.90 31.49 17.11
C PRO A 9 -2.17 32.17 15.76
N ILE A 10 -2.47 31.39 14.72
CA ILE A 10 -2.86 31.87 13.38
C ILE A 10 -4.35 31.61 13.19
N GLY A 11 -5.16 32.68 13.14
CA GLY A 11 -6.61 32.59 12.91
C GLY A 11 -7.43 32.08 14.10
N HIS A 12 -6.85 31.98 15.30
CA HIS A 12 -7.56 31.65 16.54
C HIS A 12 -6.90 32.29 17.76
N LYS A 13 -7.51 32.12 18.96
CA LYS A 13 -7.04 32.72 20.22
C LYS A 13 -6.46 31.71 21.22
N VAL A 14 -6.55 30.41 20.94
CA VAL A 14 -6.01 29.35 21.81
C VAL A 14 -4.48 29.41 21.82
N PRO A 15 -3.82 29.58 22.98
CA PRO A 15 -2.35 29.59 23.07
C PRO A 15 -1.71 28.25 22.71
N TYR A 16 -0.45 28.29 22.26
CA TYR A 16 0.35 27.08 22.04
C TYR A 16 0.43 26.22 23.32
N LEU A 17 0.48 24.89 23.16
CA LEU A 17 0.39 23.89 24.25
C LEU A 17 -0.94 23.83 25.02
N GLN A 18 -1.94 24.64 24.68
CA GLN A 18 -3.30 24.57 25.23
C GLN A 18 -4.32 23.97 24.25
N GLY A 19 -3.82 23.38 23.16
CA GLY A 19 -4.61 22.87 22.06
C GLY A 19 -4.85 21.35 22.14
N PRO A 20 -4.39 20.58 21.15
CA PRO A 20 -4.56 19.12 21.11
C PRO A 20 -4.27 18.41 22.43
N GLY A 21 -5.19 17.55 22.86
CA GLY A 21 -5.08 16.79 24.12
C GLY A 21 -5.47 17.56 25.40
N LYS A 22 -5.68 18.88 25.35
CA LYS A 22 -5.97 19.71 26.55
C LYS A 22 -7.18 20.64 26.47
N ILE A 23 -7.76 20.87 25.29
CA ILE A 23 -8.89 21.80 25.11
C ILE A 23 -10.14 21.39 25.91
N HIS A 24 -10.41 20.09 26.04
CA HIS A 24 -11.59 19.59 26.73
C HIS A 24 -11.35 18.19 27.30
N PHE A 25 -12.23 17.77 28.21
CA PHE A 25 -12.21 16.42 28.77
C PHE A 25 -12.26 15.38 27.64
N ASN A 26 -11.40 14.36 27.72
CA ASN A 26 -11.24 13.32 26.70
C ASN A 26 -10.90 13.84 25.28
N CYS A 27 -10.14 14.94 25.16
CA CYS A 27 -9.68 15.42 23.87
C CYS A 27 -8.72 14.43 23.20
N ARG A 28 -9.09 13.93 22.01
CA ARG A 28 -8.27 13.04 21.16
C ARG A 28 -7.61 13.75 19.99
N SER A 29 -7.58 15.08 20.01
CA SER A 29 -6.86 15.85 18.99
C SER A 29 -5.36 15.64 19.18
N THR A 30 -4.62 15.63 18.08
CA THR A 30 -3.15 15.56 18.05
C THR A 30 -2.56 16.81 17.42
N GLU A 31 -1.29 17.07 17.72
CA GLU A 31 -0.49 18.10 17.06
C GLU A 31 0.39 17.44 16.00
N THR A 32 0.52 18.11 14.84
CA THR A 32 1.45 17.71 13.78
C THR A 32 2.22 18.94 13.30
N LEU A 33 3.45 18.72 12.86
CA LEU A 33 4.31 19.77 12.32
C LEU A 33 4.04 19.92 10.83
N VAL A 34 3.85 21.17 10.39
CA VAL A 34 3.80 21.51 8.96
C VAL A 34 5.20 21.90 8.53
N THR A 35 5.81 21.08 7.68
CA THR A 35 7.13 21.37 7.12
C THR A 35 7.03 22.42 6.03
N LYS A 36 8.15 23.12 5.77
CA LYS A 36 8.28 23.99 4.59
C LYS A 36 8.07 23.17 3.32
N SER A 37 7.51 23.82 2.30
CA SER A 37 7.51 23.31 0.92
C SER A 37 8.94 23.25 0.36
N TRP A 38 9.14 22.49 -0.71
CA TRP A 38 10.42 22.41 -1.42
C TRP A 38 10.88 23.77 -1.93
N ARG A 39 9.97 24.58 -2.49
CA ARG A 39 10.26 25.96 -2.91
C ARG A 39 10.74 26.84 -1.76
N GLU A 40 10.12 26.74 -0.58
CA GLU A 40 10.57 27.46 0.63
C GLU A 40 11.93 26.97 1.17
N LEU A 41 12.37 25.78 0.74
CA LEU A 41 13.71 25.24 0.98
C LEU A 41 14.70 25.57 -0.15
N GLY A 42 14.29 26.30 -1.19
CA GLY A 42 15.14 26.68 -2.33
C GLY A 42 15.23 25.63 -3.44
N ILE A 43 14.36 24.63 -3.42
CA ILE A 43 14.26 23.59 -4.46
C ILE A 43 13.02 23.92 -5.31
N ASP A 44 13.20 24.21 -6.60
CA ASP A 44 12.09 24.57 -7.50
C ASP A 44 11.29 23.33 -7.95
N LEU A 45 10.58 22.74 -7.00
CA LEU A 45 9.67 21.62 -7.17
C LEU A 45 8.42 21.87 -6.34
N ASP A 46 7.26 21.50 -6.87
CA ASP A 46 6.01 21.52 -6.11
C ASP A 46 5.91 20.29 -5.20
N GLU A 47 6.22 19.11 -5.72
CA GLU A 47 6.35 17.84 -5.01
C GLU A 47 7.53 17.04 -5.56
N MET A 48 8.09 16.12 -4.76
CA MET A 48 9.09 15.18 -5.27
C MET A 48 8.41 14.00 -5.96
N ASP A 49 8.98 13.55 -7.08
CA ASP A 49 8.55 12.33 -7.74
C ASP A 49 8.62 11.13 -6.78
N ALA A 50 7.72 10.17 -6.97
CA ALA A 50 7.74 8.92 -6.25
C ALA A 50 9.14 8.28 -6.40
N GLY A 51 9.82 8.09 -5.27
CA GLY A 51 11.17 7.54 -5.29
C GLY A 51 11.23 6.14 -5.88
N THR A 52 12.42 5.72 -6.29
CA THR A 52 12.68 4.33 -6.69
C THR A 52 13.50 3.63 -5.61
N ARG A 53 13.29 2.33 -5.43
CA ARG A 53 14.14 1.48 -4.60
C ARG A 53 14.89 0.47 -5.45
N ALA A 54 16.08 0.05 -5.01
CA ALA A 54 16.81 -1.03 -5.64
C ALA A 54 16.05 -2.37 -5.47
N SER A 55 16.05 -3.21 -6.50
CA SER A 55 15.50 -4.56 -6.51
C SER A 55 16.40 -5.49 -7.33
N MET A 56 16.15 -6.80 -7.29
CA MET A 56 16.97 -7.83 -7.92
C MET A 56 17.13 -7.65 -9.44
N ASP A 57 16.09 -7.16 -10.12
CA ASP A 57 16.10 -6.94 -11.58
C ASP A 57 16.26 -5.45 -11.96
N GLY A 58 16.70 -4.60 -11.04
CA GLY A 58 16.87 -3.16 -11.25
C GLY A 58 16.00 -2.30 -10.32
N GLN A 59 15.93 -1.00 -10.62
CA GLN A 59 15.12 -0.07 -9.82
C GLN A 59 13.63 -0.31 -10.04
N VAL A 60 12.86 -0.32 -8.95
CA VAL A 60 11.39 -0.38 -8.98
C VAL A 60 10.81 0.84 -8.27
N PRO A 61 9.62 1.33 -8.65
CA PRO A 61 8.92 2.35 -7.89
C PRO A 61 8.79 1.98 -6.41
N ALA A 62 9.01 2.93 -5.50
CA ALA A 62 9.05 2.68 -4.05
C ALA A 62 7.72 2.14 -3.51
N ASP A 63 6.62 2.48 -4.15
CA ASP A 63 5.25 2.06 -3.86
C ASP A 63 4.87 0.69 -4.44
N THR A 64 5.75 0.06 -5.24
CA THR A 64 5.50 -1.26 -5.81
C THR A 64 5.25 -2.27 -4.69
N ASN A 65 4.04 -2.84 -4.64
CA ASN A 65 3.70 -3.94 -3.74
C ASN A 65 3.97 -5.31 -4.39
N PHE A 66 3.78 -6.39 -3.62
CA PHE A 66 4.02 -7.75 -4.09
C PHE A 66 3.14 -8.13 -5.28
N LEU A 67 1.86 -7.75 -5.29
CA LEU A 67 0.91 -8.10 -6.35
C LEU A 67 1.25 -7.38 -7.66
N ASP A 68 1.64 -6.11 -7.59
CA ASP A 68 2.11 -5.35 -8.76
C ASP A 68 3.42 -5.92 -9.31
N TRP A 69 4.32 -6.31 -8.39
CA TRP A 69 5.61 -6.89 -8.76
C TRP A 69 5.42 -8.25 -9.45
N ILE A 70 4.67 -9.18 -8.84
CA ILE A 70 4.55 -10.57 -9.32
C ILE A 70 3.87 -10.66 -10.68
N GLN A 71 2.86 -9.81 -10.94
CA GLN A 71 2.16 -9.77 -12.23
C GLN A 71 3.04 -9.32 -13.39
N ARG A 72 4.09 -8.51 -13.13
CA ARG A 72 5.07 -8.09 -14.13
C ARG A 72 6.18 -9.10 -14.38
N GLN A 73 6.29 -10.13 -13.54
CA GLN A 73 7.35 -11.13 -13.65
C GLN A 73 7.12 -12.07 -14.84
N PRO A 74 8.20 -12.64 -15.41
CA PRO A 74 8.07 -13.69 -16.41
C PRO A 74 7.36 -14.92 -15.84
N GLU A 75 6.68 -15.67 -16.71
CA GLU A 75 5.82 -16.80 -16.30
C GLU A 75 6.54 -17.85 -15.46
N TRP A 76 7.82 -18.13 -15.74
CA TRP A 76 8.61 -19.08 -14.96
C TRP A 76 8.72 -18.67 -13.49
N ARG A 77 8.83 -17.37 -13.20
CA ARG A 77 8.95 -16.81 -11.84
C ARG A 77 7.60 -16.78 -11.15
N GLN A 78 6.53 -16.46 -11.88
CA GLN A 78 5.16 -16.56 -11.37
C GLN A 78 4.83 -18.00 -10.96
N ARG A 79 5.19 -18.98 -11.79
CA ARG A 79 5.02 -20.41 -11.51
C ARG A 79 5.87 -20.88 -10.35
N GLN A 80 7.09 -20.37 -10.20
CA GLN A 80 7.94 -20.65 -9.03
C GLN A 80 7.30 -20.15 -7.72
N VAL A 81 6.70 -18.96 -7.74
CA VAL A 81 6.11 -18.32 -6.55
C VAL A 81 4.77 -18.96 -6.17
N PHE A 82 3.88 -19.22 -7.14
CA PHE A 82 2.53 -19.72 -6.87
C PHE A 82 2.39 -21.24 -6.95
N GLY A 83 3.35 -21.92 -7.57
CA GLY A 83 3.22 -23.30 -8.01
C GLY A 83 2.35 -23.43 -9.27
N GLU A 84 2.34 -24.63 -9.86
CA GLU A 84 1.66 -24.91 -11.14
C GLU A 84 0.17 -24.57 -11.11
N THR A 85 -0.56 -25.05 -10.10
CA THR A 85 -2.02 -24.94 -10.07
C THR A 85 -2.49 -23.51 -9.97
N ARG A 86 -1.97 -22.73 -9.02
CA ARG A 86 -2.35 -21.32 -8.87
C ARG A 86 -1.90 -20.47 -10.04
N PHE A 87 -0.74 -20.78 -10.64
CA PHE A 87 -0.32 -20.14 -11.89
C PHE A 87 -1.34 -20.34 -13.00
N ARG A 88 -1.86 -21.56 -13.19
CA ARG A 88 -2.93 -21.81 -14.18
C ARG A 88 -4.25 -21.15 -13.81
N LEU A 89 -4.66 -21.19 -12.55
CA LEU A 89 -5.86 -20.46 -12.10
C LEU A 89 -5.77 -18.96 -12.40
N MET A 90 -4.56 -18.39 -12.26
CA MET A 90 -4.32 -16.99 -12.60
C MET A 90 -4.33 -16.74 -14.11
N LYS A 91 -3.67 -17.59 -14.89
CA LYS A 91 -3.44 -17.38 -16.32
C LYS A 91 -4.64 -17.76 -17.20
N GLU A 92 -5.30 -18.85 -16.85
CA GLU A 92 -6.34 -19.53 -17.63
C GLU A 92 -7.69 -19.48 -16.90
N GLY A 93 -7.68 -19.63 -15.57
CA GLY A 93 -8.89 -19.62 -14.74
C GLY A 93 -9.46 -18.24 -14.43
N GLY A 94 -8.72 -17.16 -14.71
CA GLY A 94 -9.14 -15.77 -14.49
C GLY A 94 -9.08 -15.29 -13.04
N MET A 95 -8.50 -16.05 -12.11
CA MET A 95 -8.35 -15.62 -10.71
C MET A 95 -7.24 -14.56 -10.57
N HIS A 96 -7.47 -13.54 -9.76
CA HIS A 96 -6.45 -12.56 -9.42
C HIS A 96 -5.58 -13.06 -8.26
N PRO A 97 -4.25 -12.81 -8.23
CA PRO A 97 -3.38 -13.29 -7.16
C PRO A 97 -3.75 -12.85 -5.74
N SER A 98 -4.46 -11.73 -5.59
CA SER A 98 -4.98 -11.30 -4.28
C SER A 98 -5.97 -12.29 -3.68
N GLU A 99 -6.62 -13.10 -4.50
CA GLU A 99 -7.62 -14.09 -4.07
C GLU A 99 -6.98 -15.37 -3.53
N PHE A 100 -5.66 -15.54 -3.67
CA PHE A 100 -4.96 -16.72 -3.17
C PHE A 100 -4.65 -16.67 -1.68
N TYR A 101 -4.96 -15.56 -1.02
CA TYR A 101 -4.58 -15.30 0.37
C TYR A 101 -5.79 -14.98 1.24
N THR A 102 -5.68 -15.32 2.53
CA THR A 102 -6.58 -14.83 3.57
C THR A 102 -6.31 -13.35 3.85
N ASP A 103 -7.18 -12.71 4.64
CA ASP A 103 -6.98 -11.35 5.17
C ASP A 103 -5.72 -11.20 6.03
N LYS A 104 -5.18 -12.33 6.53
CA LYS A 104 -3.92 -12.42 7.26
C LYS A 104 -2.70 -12.65 6.36
N GLY A 105 -2.89 -12.80 5.05
CA GLY A 105 -1.81 -13.06 4.10
C GLY A 105 -1.37 -14.52 4.01
N GLU A 106 -2.16 -15.47 4.53
CA GLU A 106 -1.86 -16.90 4.45
C GLU A 106 -2.44 -17.49 3.16
N PHE A 107 -1.73 -18.42 2.51
CA PHE A 107 -2.27 -19.07 1.31
C PHE A 107 -3.55 -19.86 1.65
N ILE A 108 -4.62 -19.58 0.90
CA ILE A 108 -5.84 -20.38 0.90
C ILE A 108 -5.52 -21.73 0.24
N SER A 109 -5.97 -22.84 0.84
CA SER A 109 -5.77 -24.18 0.25
C SER A 109 -6.41 -24.30 -1.14
N LEU A 110 -5.89 -25.18 -1.99
CA LEU A 110 -6.46 -25.40 -3.34
C LEU A 110 -7.90 -25.92 -3.28
N GLU A 111 -8.19 -26.77 -2.29
CA GLU A 111 -9.54 -27.27 -2.01
C GLU A 111 -10.48 -26.11 -1.71
N ARG A 112 -10.06 -25.18 -0.84
CA ARG A 112 -10.86 -24.02 -0.49
C ARG A 112 -11.02 -23.04 -1.65
N LEU A 113 -9.99 -22.84 -2.47
CA LEU A 113 -10.10 -22.02 -3.70
C LEU A 113 -11.11 -22.63 -4.68
N ARG A 114 -11.17 -23.96 -4.78
CA ARG A 114 -12.15 -24.67 -5.62
C ARG A 114 -13.59 -24.50 -5.11
N GLU A 115 -13.78 -24.45 -3.80
CA GLU A 115 -15.08 -24.14 -3.21
C GLU A 115 -15.51 -22.69 -3.48
N ILE A 116 -14.55 -21.75 -3.48
CA ILE A 116 -14.81 -20.33 -3.76
C ILE A 116 -15.16 -20.13 -5.23
N ASP A 117 -14.35 -20.66 -6.14
CA ASP A 117 -14.55 -20.55 -7.58
C ASP A 117 -14.17 -21.85 -8.31
N GLY A 118 -15.12 -22.79 -8.34
CA GLY A 118 -14.97 -24.02 -9.11
C GLY A 118 -14.99 -23.80 -10.62
N HIS A 119 -15.50 -22.66 -11.12
CA HIS A 119 -15.49 -22.35 -12.55
C HIS A 119 -14.07 -22.04 -13.01
N ALA A 120 -13.32 -21.23 -12.25
CA ALA A 120 -11.91 -20.95 -12.54
C ALA A 120 -11.06 -22.23 -12.63
N PHE A 121 -11.34 -23.23 -11.78
CA PHE A 121 -10.68 -24.55 -11.88
C PHE A 121 -11.00 -25.26 -13.19
N ARG A 122 -12.27 -25.26 -13.64
CA ARG A 122 -12.67 -25.88 -14.91
C ARG A 122 -12.01 -25.20 -16.11
N GLU A 123 -12.00 -23.88 -16.13
CA GLU A 123 -11.35 -23.11 -17.20
C GLU A 123 -9.84 -23.34 -17.23
N ALA A 124 -9.20 -23.48 -16.06
CA ALA A 124 -7.79 -23.86 -15.93
C ALA A 124 -7.50 -25.36 -16.17
N GLY A 125 -8.49 -26.13 -16.63
CA GLY A 125 -8.34 -27.54 -17.01
C GLY A 125 -8.33 -28.53 -15.83
N TYR A 126 -8.88 -28.14 -14.68
CA TYR A 126 -9.04 -29.00 -13.51
C TYR A 126 -10.50 -29.42 -13.32
N SER A 127 -10.72 -30.73 -13.13
CA SER A 127 -12.02 -31.32 -12.79
C SER A 127 -12.36 -31.18 -11.31
#